data_AF-A0A944T0T4-F1
#
_entry.id   AF-A0A944T0T4-F1
#
_cell.length_a   1.000
_cell.length_b   1.000
_cell.length_c   1.000
_cell.angle_alpha   90.00
_cell.angle_beta   90.00
_cell.angle_gamma   90.00
#
_symmetry.space_group_name_H-M   'P 1'
#
loop_
_entity.id
_entity.type
_entity.pdbx_description
1 polymer ?
#
loop_
_entity_poly.entity_id
_entity_poly.type
_entity_poly.pdbx_seq_one_letter_code
_entity_poly.pdbx_strand_id
1 'polypeptide(L)' 'GIDPKDCVVFEDAENGVVAAKRAGMMCVAVPDERWSFGVFEEADLIVDSLENKQIYNYLGISYE' A
#
# COMPACT_ATOMS: atom_id res chain seq x y z
N GLY A 1 -10.04 -2.08 -18.90
CA GLY A 1 -9.41 -1.91 -17.58
C GLY A 1 -7.97 -2.37 -17.65
N ILE A 2 -7.18 -2.07 -16.63
CA ILE A 2 -5.81 -2.59 -16.43
C ILE A 2 -5.90 -3.88 -15.59
N ASP A 3 -4.95 -4.82 -15.75
CA ASP A 3 -4.88 -6.00 -14.88
C ASP A 3 -4.55 -5.56 -13.44
N PRO A 4 -5.30 -5.98 -12.42
CA PRO A 4 -5.02 -5.63 -11.03
C PRO A 4 -3.57 -5.89 -10.57
N LYS A 5 -2.89 -6.88 -11.17
CA LYS A 5 -1.48 -7.18 -10.87
C LYS A 5 -0.51 -6.10 -11.35
N ASP A 6 -0.93 -5.29 -12.31
CA ASP A 6 -0.17 -4.14 -12.82
C ASP A 6 -0.55 -2.84 -12.07
N CYS A 7 -1.36 -2.93 -11.01
CA CYS A 7 -1.79 -1.81 -10.18
C CYS A 7 -1.19 -1.90 -8.77
N VAL A 8 -0.83 -0.74 -8.23
CA VAL A 8 -0.52 -0.54 -6.81
C VAL A 8 -1.51 0.46 -6.20
N VAL A 9 -1.99 0.14 -5.01
CA VAL A 9 -2.83 1.02 -4.19
C VAL A 9 -2.01 1.52 -3.00
N PHE A 10 -2.12 2.81 -2.71
CA PHE A 10 -1.62 3.41 -1.47
C PHE A 10 -2.81 3.78 -0.61
N GLU A 11 -2.87 3.28 0.62
CA GLU A 11 -4.04 3.41 1.49
C GLU A 11 -3.65 3.69 2.94
N ASP A 12 -4.48 4.48 3.64
CA ASP A 12 -4.31 4.81 5.05
C ASP A 12 -5.43 4.21 5.93
N ALA A 13 -6.41 3.52 5.34
CA ALA A 13 -7.49 2.85 6.05
C ALA A 13 -7.53 1.32 5.82
N GLU A 14 -7.85 0.55 6.87
CA GLU A 14 -8.01 -0.92 6.80
C GLU A 14 -8.98 -1.35 5.68
N ASN A 15 -10.11 -0.65 5.54
CA ASN A 15 -11.09 -0.94 4.49
C ASN A 15 -10.52 -0.78 3.08
N GLY A 16 -9.64 0.20 2.89
CA GLY A 16 -8.93 0.44 1.64
C GLY A 16 -7.95 -0.69 1.31
N VAL A 17 -7.18 -1.13 2.31
CA VAL A 17 -6.29 -2.30 2.20
C VAL A 17 -7.07 -3.54 1.80
N VAL A 18 -8.13 -3.88 2.55
CA VAL A 18 -8.97 -5.06 2.28
C VAL A 18 -9.58 -4.98 0.87
N ALA A 19 -10.01 -3.79 0.43
CA ALA A 19 -10.55 -3.61 -0.91
C ALA A 19 -9.48 -3.85 -2.00
N ALA A 20 -8.28 -3.30 -1.84
CA ALA A 20 -7.17 -3.50 -2.77
C ALA A 20 -6.78 -4.98 -2.88
N LYS A 21 -6.64 -5.66 -1.74
CA LYS A 21 -6.31 -7.10 -1.71
C LYS A 21 -7.39 -7.97 -2.33
N ARG A 22 -8.67 -7.68 -2.06
CA ARG A 22 -9.80 -8.37 -2.70
C ARG A 22 -9.87 -8.13 -4.22
N ALA A 23 -9.42 -6.97 -4.68
CA ALA A 23 -9.31 -6.67 -6.11
C ALA A 23 -8.12 -7.38 -6.79
N GLY A 24 -7.24 -8.04 -6.02
CA GLY A 24 -6.03 -8.68 -6.55
C GLY A 24 -4.90 -7.70 -6.84
N MET A 25 -4.93 -6.51 -6.24
CA MET A 25 -3.91 -5.47 -6.38
C MET A 25 -2.83 -5.59 -5.31
N MET A 26 -1.66 -5.01 -5.60
CA MET A 26 -0.68 -4.71 -4.58
C MET A 26 -1.17 -3.53 -3.72
N CYS A 27 -0.91 -3.57 -2.42
CA CYS A 27 -1.30 -2.52 -1.48
C CYS A 27 -0.13 -2.11 -0.57
N VAL A 28 0.23 -0.83 -0.60
CA VAL A 28 1.14 -0.21 0.35
C VAL A 28 0.31 0.58 1.35
N ALA A 29 0.32 0.18 2.62
CA ALA A 29 -0.32 0.93 3.68
C ALA A 29 0.58 2.06 4.18
N VAL A 30 0.02 3.26 4.34
CA VAL A 30 0.69 4.44 4.88
C VAL A 30 -0.15 5.04 6.02
N PRO A 31 -0.29 4.32 7.15
CA PRO A 31 -1.15 4.76 8.24
C PRO A 31 -0.62 6.05 8.90
N ASP A 32 -1.54 6.96 9.18
CA ASP A 32 -1.33 8.16 9.98
C ASP A 32 -1.95 7.98 11.37
N GLU A 33 -1.15 8.16 12.42
CA GLU A 33 -1.56 7.98 13.82
C GLU A 33 -2.80 8.82 14.23
N ARG A 34 -3.11 9.90 13.49
CA ARG A 34 -4.23 10.78 13.81
C ARG A 34 -5.60 10.20 13.43
N TRP A 35 -5.67 9.31 12.44
CA TRP A 35 -6.96 8.82 11.90
C TRP A 35 -6.93 7.40 11.33
N SER A 36 -5.76 6.78 11.20
CA SER A 36 -5.63 5.40 10.75
C SER A 36 -5.84 4.47 11.92
N PHE A 37 -7.02 3.85 11.95
CA PHE A 37 -7.42 2.87 12.95
C PHE A 37 -7.65 1.54 12.26
N GLY A 38 -7.25 0.45 12.92
CA GLY A 38 -7.47 -0.91 12.42
C GLY A 38 -6.19 -1.70 12.23
N VAL A 39 -6.31 -2.79 11.47
CA VAL A 39 -5.24 -3.75 11.22
C VAL A 39 -4.79 -3.66 9.77
N PHE A 40 -3.50 -3.41 9.55
CA PHE A 40 -2.91 -3.24 8.21
C PHE A 40 -2.12 -4.46 7.73
N GLU A 41 -2.21 -5.59 8.44
CA GLU A 41 -1.41 -6.81 8.18
C GLU A 41 -1.66 -7.44 6.80
N GLU A 42 -2.80 -7.16 6.16
CA GLU A 42 -3.08 -7.62 4.79
C GLU A 42 -2.32 -6.82 3.72
N ALA A 43 -1.75 -5.67 4.06
CA ALA A 43 -0.96 -4.86 3.13
C ALA A 43 0.36 -5.56 2.79
N ASP A 44 0.80 -5.39 1.56
CA ASP A 44 2.03 -5.97 1.04
C ASP A 44 3.28 -5.29 1.61
N LEU A 45 3.14 -4.00 1.95
CA LEU A 45 4.14 -3.18 2.61
C LEU A 45 3.43 -2.18 3.53
N ILE A 46 3.95 -1.96 4.74
CA ILE A 46 3.48 -0.90 5.64
C ILE A 46 4.65 0.05 5.87
N VAL A 47 4.44 1.35 5.62
CA VAL A 47 5.44 2.41 5.83
C VAL A 47 4.81 3.59 6.57
N ASP A 48 5.64 4.39 7.21
CA ASP A 48 5.26 5.60 7.96
C ASP A 48 5.09 6.84 7.07
N SER A 49 5.56 6.80 5.82
CA SER A 49 5.51 7.92 4.89
C SER A 49 5.63 7.46 3.44
N LEU A 50 5.04 8.22 2.51
CA LEU A 50 5.26 8.05 1.06
C LEU A 50 6.69 8.36 0.63
N GLU A 51 7.48 9.04 1.47
CA GLU A 51 8.91 9.28 1.24
C GLU A 51 9.78 8.07 1.59
N ASN A 52 9.20 7.03 2.20
CA ASN A 52 9.96 5.87 2.64
C ASN A 52 10.53 5.10 1.45
N LYS A 53 11.86 5.01 1.41
CA LYS A 53 12.59 4.42 0.28
C LYS A 53 12.34 2.92 0.09
N GLN A 54 11.77 2.24 1.09
CA GLN A 54 11.36 0.84 0.94
C GLN A 54 10.34 0.65 -0.17
N ILE A 55 9.52 1.68 -0.48
CA ILE A 55 8.54 1.65 -1.58
C ILE A 55 9.24 1.37 -2.92
N TYR A 56 10.35 2.06 -3.23
CA TYR A 56 11.06 1.87 -4.50
C TYR A 56 11.56 0.44 -4.67
N ASN A 57 12.17 -0.11 -3.62
CA ASN A 57 12.65 -1.48 -3.61
C ASN A 57 11.51 -2.49 -3.80
N TYR A 58 10.37 -2.25 -3.14
CA TYR A 58 9.20 -3.11 -3.21
C TYR A 58 8.56 -3.10 -4.61
N LEU A 59 8.50 -1.92 -5.24
CA LEU A 59 7.97 -1.74 -6.58
C LEU A 59 8.97 -2.09 -7.69
N GLY A 60 10.21 -2.44 -7.34
CA GLY A 60 11.27 -2.74 -8.31
C GLY A 60 11.64 -1.55 -9.20
N ILE A 61 11.41 -0.33 -8.73
CA ILE A 61 11.73 0.91 -9.46
C ILE A 61 13.03 1.50 -8.92
N SER A 62 13.89 1.96 -9.82
CA SER A 62 15.11 2.67 -9.45
C SER A 62 14.80 4.13 -9.10
N TYR A 63 15.56 4.69 -8.16
CA TYR A 63 15.53 6.10 -7.80
C TYR A 63 16.98 6.63 -7.82
N GLU A 64 17.21 7.80 -8.43
CA GLU A 64 18.52 8.48 -8.50
C GLU A 64 18.87 9.22 -7.21
#